data_AF-H6RL58-F1
#
_entry.id   AF-H6RL58-F1
#
_cell.length_a   1.000
_cell.length_b   1.000
_cell.length_c   1.000
_cell.angle_alpha   90.00
_cell.angle_beta   90.00
_cell.angle_gamma   90.00
#
_symmetry.space_group_name_H-M   'P 1'
#
loop_
_entity.id
_entity.type
_entity.pdbx_description
1 polymer ?
#
loop_
_entity_poly.entity_id
_entity_poly.type
_entity_poly.pdbx_seq_one_letter_code
_entity_poly.pdbx_strand_id
1 'polypeptide(L)'
;MTEPQTVFYRQSDSDPAALAGSEIAVLGYGNLGRSVALNLRDSGLPVRVGNIDDAYRQRATDDGFAVLDLADAVDGADVVYLLLPDEVLPAVFGEQLAPRFGVGTAVCFASGYVLAYELVKPAADLDVLLLAPRMLGEEVRRAYVDGSGFLSYVSVEQDSTGRGRERMLGLASAIGSLQRGAIGLSAEQEATLDLFIEQSVGPYLGVAFQTAFRLGVEAGLPPEALVCELYMSGEMSRTISTMATAGFFESVRWHGLVAMYGGFLGTMGMDGEAMERHFREVLEQIRSGGFARKLQEEEAQGYPVLELIDAVTATDNPLTAAEQRVRAALGDPDGGPGGAPLTGGA
;
A
#
# COMPACT_ATOMS: atom_id res chain seq x y z
N MET A 1 13.92 -26.63 -9.12
CA MET A 1 12.61 -26.03 -9.47
C MET A 1 12.92 -24.80 -10.29
N THR A 2 12.26 -24.61 -11.44
CA THR A 2 12.41 -23.38 -12.23
C THR A 2 11.82 -22.24 -11.42
N GLU A 3 12.58 -21.18 -11.17
CA GLU A 3 12.10 -20.01 -10.46
C GLU A 3 10.91 -19.39 -11.23
N PRO A 4 9.80 -19.03 -10.56
CA PRO A 4 8.70 -18.36 -11.23
C PRO A 4 9.19 -17.01 -11.78
N GLN A 5 9.01 -16.79 -13.08
CA GLN A 5 9.30 -15.53 -13.74
C GLN A 5 8.02 -14.72 -13.91
N THR A 6 8.09 -13.42 -13.65
CA THR A 6 7.00 -12.46 -13.86
C THR A 6 7.23 -11.64 -15.13
N VAL A 7 6.16 -11.07 -15.68
CA VAL A 7 6.20 -10.14 -16.80
C VAL A 7 6.39 -8.73 -16.27
N PHE A 8 7.27 -7.97 -16.91
CA PHE A 8 7.45 -6.54 -16.64
C PHE A 8 6.79 -5.72 -17.73
N TYR A 9 6.10 -4.66 -17.33
CA TYR A 9 5.45 -3.70 -18.22
C TYR A 9 6.08 -2.32 -18.06
N ARG A 10 6.19 -1.60 -19.17
CA ARG A 10 6.75 -0.25 -19.27
C ARG A 10 5.81 0.63 -20.07
N GLN A 11 6.11 1.93 -20.12
CA GLN A 11 5.35 2.89 -20.91
C GLN A 11 5.13 2.46 -22.37
N SER A 12 6.10 1.77 -22.97
CA SER A 12 6.02 1.26 -24.35
C SER A 12 5.00 0.14 -24.57
N ASP A 13 4.55 -0.50 -23.49
CA ASP A 13 3.55 -1.59 -23.55
C ASP A 13 2.11 -1.06 -23.50
N SER A 14 1.91 0.22 -23.20
CA SER A 14 0.59 0.87 -23.15
C SER A 14 0.28 1.59 -24.45
N ASP A 15 -0.94 1.41 -24.94
CA ASP A 15 -1.49 2.23 -26.03
C ASP A 15 -2.02 3.56 -25.44
N PRO A 16 -1.58 4.74 -25.93
CA PRO A 16 -2.13 6.03 -25.51
C PRO A 16 -3.63 6.19 -25.74
N ALA A 17 -4.23 5.42 -26.66
CA ALA A 17 -5.65 5.43 -26.94
C ALA A 17 -6.47 4.45 -26.08
N ALA A 18 -5.83 3.68 -25.19
CA ALA A 18 -6.46 2.60 -24.43
C ALA A 18 -7.71 3.03 -23.64
N LEU A 19 -7.69 4.25 -23.11
CA LEU A 19 -8.76 4.85 -22.32
C LEU A 19 -9.40 6.07 -23.01
N ALA A 20 -9.18 6.25 -24.32
CA ALA A 20 -9.68 7.41 -25.04
C ALA A 20 -11.23 7.44 -25.03
N GLY A 21 -11.78 8.50 -24.42
CA GLY A 21 -13.23 8.68 -24.30
C GLY A 21 -13.90 7.82 -23.22
N SER A 22 -13.15 7.05 -22.44
CA SER A 22 -13.69 6.28 -21.32
C SER A 22 -14.11 7.19 -20.16
N GLU A 23 -15.30 6.97 -19.61
CA GLU A 23 -15.76 7.60 -18.37
C GLU A 23 -15.19 6.85 -17.15
N ILE A 24 -14.41 7.54 -16.31
CA ILE A 24 -13.72 6.91 -15.17
C ILE A 24 -14.31 7.35 -13.84
N ALA A 25 -14.67 6.39 -12.99
CA ALA A 25 -15.05 6.62 -11.61
C ALA A 25 -13.94 6.18 -10.66
N VAL A 26 -13.56 7.05 -9.73
CA VAL A 26 -12.67 6.72 -8.61
C VAL A 26 -13.48 6.68 -7.34
N LEU A 27 -13.55 5.53 -6.67
CA LEU A 27 -14.34 5.35 -5.45
C LEU A 27 -13.43 5.33 -4.23
N GLY A 28 -13.62 6.30 -3.33
CA GLY A 28 -12.75 6.57 -2.19
C GLY A 28 -11.73 7.67 -2.48
N TYR A 29 -11.66 8.66 -1.60
CA TYR A 29 -10.78 9.83 -1.75
C TYR A 29 -9.77 10.00 -0.60
N GLY A 30 -9.37 8.87 0.01
CA GLY A 30 -8.25 8.82 0.96
C GLY A 30 -6.89 9.14 0.32
N ASN A 31 -5.80 8.82 1.02
CA ASN A 31 -4.44 9.18 0.56
C ASN A 31 -4.11 8.64 -0.85
N LEU A 32 -4.45 7.40 -1.14
CA LEU A 32 -4.23 6.82 -2.48
C LEU A 32 -5.30 7.29 -3.49
N GLY A 33 -6.57 7.31 -3.07
CA GLY A 33 -7.71 7.78 -3.85
C GLY A 33 -7.51 9.16 -4.47
N ARG A 34 -7.12 10.12 -3.64
CA ARG A 34 -6.80 11.49 -4.06
C ARG A 34 -5.71 11.51 -5.12
N SER A 35 -4.60 10.82 -4.88
CA SER A 35 -3.45 10.82 -5.81
C SER A 35 -3.81 10.21 -7.16
N VAL A 36 -4.52 9.08 -7.17
CA VAL A 36 -5.00 8.44 -8.38
C VAL A 36 -5.94 9.36 -9.16
N ALA A 37 -6.96 9.93 -8.51
CA ALA A 37 -7.91 10.82 -9.17
C ALA A 37 -7.24 12.06 -9.79
N LEU A 38 -6.31 12.69 -9.07
CA LEU A 38 -5.54 13.83 -9.56
C LEU A 38 -4.66 13.44 -10.75
N ASN A 39 -3.98 12.30 -10.70
CA ASN A 39 -3.11 11.85 -11.79
C ASN A 39 -3.90 11.50 -13.05
N LEU A 40 -5.04 10.82 -12.91
CA LEU A 40 -5.95 10.51 -14.02
C LEU A 40 -6.48 11.79 -14.70
N ARG A 41 -6.91 12.77 -13.90
CA ARG A 41 -7.35 14.08 -14.41
C ARG A 41 -6.23 14.80 -15.16
N ASP A 42 -5.02 14.84 -14.60
CA ASP A 42 -3.88 15.50 -15.23
C ASP A 42 -3.38 14.74 -16.47
N SER A 43 -3.70 13.45 -16.61
CA SER A 43 -3.55 12.67 -17.84
C SER A 43 -4.64 12.94 -18.89
N GLY A 44 -5.57 13.86 -18.62
CA GLY A 44 -6.60 14.30 -19.56
C GLY A 44 -7.83 13.41 -19.62
N LEU A 45 -8.02 12.52 -18.64
CA LEU A 45 -9.18 11.62 -18.58
C LEU A 45 -10.34 12.29 -17.83
N PRO A 46 -11.60 12.06 -18.24
CA PRO A 46 -12.76 12.49 -17.48
C PRO A 46 -12.90 11.61 -16.23
N VAL A 47 -12.77 12.24 -15.06
CA VAL A 47 -12.79 11.55 -13.76
C VAL A 47 -13.91 12.11 -12.91
N ARG A 48 -14.78 11.23 -12.40
CA ARG A 48 -15.70 11.51 -11.31
C ARG A 48 -15.27 10.79 -10.04
N VAL A 49 -15.59 11.36 -8.90
CA VAL A 49 -15.23 10.80 -7.59
C VAL A 49 -16.50 10.35 -6.88
N GLY A 50 -16.52 9.11 -6.39
CA GLY A 50 -17.53 8.64 -5.44
C GLY A 50 -16.94 8.59 -4.04
N ASN A 51 -17.57 9.24 -3.07
CA ASN A 51 -17.11 9.20 -1.67
C ASN A 51 -18.28 9.37 -0.69
N ILE A 52 -18.17 8.78 0.50
CA ILE A 52 -19.12 9.02 1.61
C ILE A 52 -19.03 10.46 2.11
N ASP A 53 -19.99 10.88 2.94
CA ASP A 53 -20.01 12.22 3.52
C ASP A 53 -19.04 12.32 4.71
N ASP A 54 -17.78 12.63 4.40
CA ASP A 54 -16.67 12.77 5.35
C ASP A 54 -15.76 13.95 4.97
N ALA A 55 -14.64 14.11 5.70
CA ALA A 55 -13.65 15.13 5.41
C ALA A 55 -12.97 14.95 4.03
N TYR A 56 -12.90 13.73 3.50
CA TYR A 56 -12.31 13.44 2.19
C TYR A 56 -13.22 13.86 1.04
N ARG A 57 -14.55 13.81 1.20
CA ARG A 57 -15.50 14.43 0.23
C ARG A 57 -15.29 15.93 0.11
N GLN A 58 -15.12 16.63 1.24
CA GLN A 58 -14.81 18.07 1.20
C GLN A 58 -13.47 18.31 0.50
N ARG A 59 -12.44 17.53 0.82
CA ARG A 59 -11.13 17.60 0.16
C ARG A 59 -11.22 17.38 -1.36
N ALA A 60 -12.00 16.41 -1.81
CA ALA A 60 -12.23 16.17 -3.24
C ALA A 60 -12.90 17.35 -3.94
N THR A 61 -13.87 17.97 -3.26
CA THR A 61 -14.55 19.18 -3.75
C THR A 61 -13.57 20.35 -3.86
N ASP A 62 -12.73 20.55 -2.84
CA ASP A 62 -11.70 21.60 -2.80
C ASP A 62 -10.63 21.38 -3.88
N ASP A 63 -10.30 20.12 -4.18
CA ASP A 63 -9.41 19.73 -5.28
C ASP A 63 -10.09 19.85 -6.67
N GLY A 64 -11.37 20.24 -6.73
CA GLY A 64 -12.10 20.58 -7.95
C GLY A 64 -12.85 19.42 -8.62
N PHE A 65 -13.12 18.32 -7.91
CA PHE A 65 -13.92 17.21 -8.43
C PHE A 65 -15.42 17.41 -8.14
N ALA A 66 -16.25 16.96 -9.08
CA ALA A 66 -17.65 16.68 -8.77
C ALA A 66 -17.71 15.36 -7.97
N VAL A 67 -18.17 15.43 -6.73
CA VAL A 67 -18.26 14.28 -5.83
C VAL A 67 -19.69 13.76 -5.79
N LEU A 68 -19.84 12.48 -6.09
CA LEU A 68 -21.09 11.74 -6.08
C LEU A 68 -21.12 10.76 -4.92
N ASP A 69 -22.31 10.24 -4.63
CA ASP A 69 -22.43 9.06 -3.79
C ASP A 69 -21.85 7.83 -4.50
N LEU A 70 -21.41 6.83 -3.74
CA LEU A 70 -20.68 5.69 -4.27
C LEU A 70 -21.44 4.95 -5.39
N ALA A 71 -22.74 4.71 -5.20
CA ALA A 71 -23.59 4.04 -6.20
C ALA A 71 -23.75 4.88 -7.48
N ASP A 72 -23.95 6.20 -7.34
CA ASP A 72 -24.18 7.10 -8.48
C ASP A 72 -22.89 7.33 -9.29
N ALA A 73 -21.73 7.26 -8.64
CA ALA A 73 -20.45 7.35 -9.33
C ALA A 73 -20.21 6.18 -10.30
N VAL A 74 -20.80 5.00 -10.03
CA VAL A 74 -20.67 3.81 -10.89
C VAL A 74 -21.53 3.91 -12.16
N ASP A 75 -22.67 4.59 -12.08
CA ASP A 75 -23.66 4.58 -13.16
C ASP A 75 -23.08 5.13 -14.48
N GLY A 76 -22.96 4.26 -15.49
CA GLY A 76 -22.42 4.60 -16.80
C GLY A 76 -20.91 4.85 -16.84
N ALA A 77 -20.15 4.37 -15.86
CA ALA A 77 -18.68 4.36 -15.93
C ALA A 77 -18.16 3.18 -16.75
N ASP A 78 -17.18 3.44 -17.62
CA ASP A 78 -16.47 2.40 -18.38
C ASP A 78 -15.38 1.73 -17.54
N VAL A 79 -14.77 2.51 -16.65
CA VAL A 79 -13.75 2.06 -15.70
C VAL A 79 -14.10 2.55 -14.31
N VAL A 80 -14.10 1.65 -13.33
CA VAL A 80 -14.30 1.98 -11.91
C VAL A 80 -13.08 1.53 -11.14
N TYR A 81 -12.34 2.46 -10.52
CA TYR A 81 -11.20 2.16 -9.67
C TYR A 81 -11.60 2.23 -8.20
N LEU A 82 -11.60 1.08 -7.54
CA LEU A 82 -11.97 0.88 -6.15
C LEU A 82 -10.76 1.15 -5.23
N LEU A 83 -10.85 2.25 -4.46
CA LEU A 83 -9.85 2.74 -3.52
C LEU A 83 -10.47 2.95 -2.13
N LEU A 84 -11.42 2.08 -1.79
CA LEU A 84 -12.04 1.96 -0.47
C LEU A 84 -11.19 1.03 0.41
N PRO A 85 -11.30 1.12 1.75
CA PRO A 85 -10.65 0.17 2.66
C PRO A 85 -11.07 -1.27 2.37
N ASP A 86 -10.12 -2.20 2.46
CA ASP A 86 -10.30 -3.61 2.10
C ASP A 86 -11.36 -4.31 2.98
N GLU A 87 -11.52 -3.84 4.21
CA GLU A 87 -12.50 -4.32 5.18
C GLU A 87 -13.91 -3.77 4.92
N VAL A 88 -14.04 -2.56 4.38
CA VAL A 88 -15.34 -1.95 4.06
C VAL A 88 -15.86 -2.41 2.69
N LEU A 89 -14.94 -2.69 1.77
CA LEU A 89 -15.24 -2.95 0.38
C LEU A 89 -16.22 -4.13 0.15
N PRO A 90 -16.15 -5.29 0.85
CA PRO A 90 -17.08 -6.39 0.63
C PRO A 90 -18.56 -6.02 0.80
N ALA A 91 -18.90 -5.31 1.87
CA ALA A 91 -20.27 -4.87 2.14
C ALA A 91 -20.74 -3.86 1.09
N VAL A 92 -19.94 -2.81 0.86
CA VAL A 92 -20.27 -1.75 -0.12
C VAL A 92 -20.37 -2.32 -1.54
N PHE A 93 -19.47 -3.20 -1.93
CA PHE A 93 -19.44 -3.81 -3.25
C PHE A 93 -20.74 -4.56 -3.52
N GLY A 94 -21.16 -5.46 -2.63
CA GLY A 94 -22.37 -6.25 -2.82
C GLY A 94 -23.66 -5.42 -2.81
N GLU A 95 -23.77 -4.48 -1.87
CA GLU A 95 -25.01 -3.74 -1.62
C GLU A 95 -25.21 -2.55 -2.57
N GLN A 96 -24.13 -1.82 -2.88
CA GLN A 96 -24.23 -0.53 -3.55
C GLN A 96 -23.66 -0.54 -4.97
N LEU A 97 -22.57 -1.28 -5.21
CA LEU A 97 -21.82 -1.18 -6.47
C LEU A 97 -22.21 -2.27 -7.48
N ALA A 98 -22.24 -3.53 -7.07
CA ALA A 98 -22.48 -4.69 -7.93
C ALA A 98 -23.76 -4.57 -8.77
N PRO A 99 -24.89 -4.06 -8.25
CA PRO A 99 -26.11 -3.89 -9.05
C PRO A 99 -26.05 -2.76 -10.08
N ARG A 100 -25.04 -1.90 -10.04
CA ARG A 100 -24.93 -0.66 -10.83
C ARG A 100 -23.93 -0.77 -11.99
N PHE A 101 -23.02 -1.74 -11.96
CA PHE A 101 -22.06 -1.92 -13.05
C PHE A 101 -22.77 -2.23 -14.38
N GLY A 102 -22.28 -1.62 -15.45
CA GLY A 102 -22.68 -1.93 -16.81
C GLY A 102 -21.97 -3.19 -17.33
N VAL A 103 -22.56 -3.82 -18.33
CA VAL A 103 -21.91 -4.92 -19.07
C VAL A 103 -20.60 -4.43 -19.66
N GLY A 104 -19.50 -5.16 -19.41
CA GLY A 104 -18.17 -4.84 -19.91
C GLY A 104 -17.46 -3.69 -19.20
N THR A 105 -18.01 -3.18 -18.09
CA THR A 105 -17.31 -2.23 -17.22
C THR A 105 -16.04 -2.89 -16.67
N ALA A 106 -14.93 -2.16 -16.69
CA ALA A 106 -13.68 -2.59 -16.07
C ALA A 106 -13.62 -2.13 -14.61
N VAL A 107 -13.65 -3.09 -13.69
CA VAL A 107 -13.54 -2.83 -12.26
C VAL A 107 -12.11 -3.12 -11.81
N CYS A 108 -11.43 -2.08 -11.36
CA CYS A 108 -10.03 -2.14 -10.96
C CYS A 108 -9.90 -2.07 -9.44
N PHE A 109 -9.15 -3.01 -8.87
CA PHE A 109 -8.83 -3.10 -7.44
C PHE A 109 -7.40 -2.62 -7.19
N ALA A 110 -7.16 -1.95 -6.07
CA ALA A 110 -5.83 -1.50 -5.65
C ALA A 110 -5.08 -2.47 -4.72
N SER A 111 -5.77 -3.53 -4.30
CA SER A 111 -5.29 -4.61 -3.46
C SER A 111 -5.90 -5.90 -3.97
N GLY A 112 -5.12 -6.97 -4.00
CA GLY A 112 -5.59 -8.31 -4.36
C GLY A 112 -6.38 -8.97 -3.24
N TYR A 113 -6.37 -8.42 -2.01
CA TYR A 113 -6.89 -9.05 -0.80
C TYR A 113 -8.33 -9.58 -0.96
N VAL A 114 -9.27 -8.69 -1.32
CA VAL A 114 -10.70 -9.04 -1.42
C VAL A 114 -10.99 -10.05 -2.53
N LEU A 115 -10.16 -10.09 -3.58
CA LEU A 115 -10.28 -11.05 -4.68
C LEU A 115 -9.66 -12.39 -4.29
N ALA A 116 -8.46 -12.38 -3.71
CA ALA A 116 -7.72 -13.57 -3.28
C ALA A 116 -8.50 -14.44 -2.28
N TYR A 117 -9.29 -13.80 -1.42
CA TYR A 117 -10.10 -14.47 -0.40
C TYR A 117 -11.59 -14.56 -0.76
N GLU A 118 -11.96 -14.27 -2.01
CA GLU A 118 -13.34 -14.33 -2.52
C GLU A 118 -14.37 -13.53 -1.70
N LEU A 119 -13.93 -12.42 -1.09
CA LEU A 119 -14.77 -11.55 -0.27
C LEU A 119 -15.72 -10.70 -1.13
N VAL A 120 -15.31 -10.44 -2.37
CA VAL A 120 -16.15 -9.85 -3.42
C VAL A 120 -16.31 -10.83 -4.56
N LYS A 121 -17.47 -10.76 -5.23
CA LYS A 121 -17.80 -11.63 -6.37
C LYS A 121 -18.26 -10.78 -7.55
N PRO A 122 -17.32 -10.28 -8.38
CA PRO A 122 -17.67 -9.57 -9.61
C PRO A 122 -18.52 -10.45 -10.53
N ALA A 123 -19.44 -9.84 -11.28
CA ALA A 123 -20.23 -10.55 -12.28
C ALA A 123 -19.35 -10.99 -13.47
N ALA A 124 -19.73 -12.07 -14.16
CA ALA A 124 -18.94 -12.69 -15.23
C ALA A 124 -18.80 -11.82 -16.50
N ASP A 125 -19.62 -10.79 -16.62
CA ASP A 125 -19.66 -9.84 -17.73
C ASP A 125 -18.88 -8.54 -17.46
N LEU A 126 -18.10 -8.50 -16.36
CA LEU A 126 -17.18 -7.40 -16.06
C LEU A 126 -15.74 -7.75 -16.47
N ASP A 127 -14.92 -6.74 -16.74
CA ASP A 127 -13.46 -6.95 -16.67
C ASP A 127 -13.02 -6.71 -15.23
N VAL A 128 -12.23 -7.62 -14.66
CA VAL A 128 -11.71 -7.51 -13.29
C VAL A 128 -10.20 -7.31 -13.38
N LEU A 129 -9.75 -6.15 -12.93
CA LEU A 129 -8.37 -5.71 -13.05
C LEU A 129 -7.75 -5.50 -11.66
N LEU A 130 -6.46 -5.76 -11.55
CA LEU A 130 -5.63 -5.35 -10.42
C LEU A 130 -4.65 -4.30 -10.91
N LEU A 131 -4.58 -3.17 -10.21
CA LEU A 131 -3.53 -2.17 -10.34
C LEU A 131 -3.19 -1.69 -8.94
N ALA A 132 -2.06 -2.16 -8.43
CA ALA A 132 -1.71 -2.06 -7.02
C ALA A 132 -0.41 -1.24 -6.87
N PRO A 133 -0.48 0.08 -6.64
CA PRO A 133 0.71 0.93 -6.43
C PRO A 133 1.54 0.43 -5.25
N ARG A 134 2.87 0.35 -5.40
CA ARG A 134 3.82 -0.04 -4.34
C ARG A 134 4.51 1.18 -3.76
N MET A 135 3.68 2.11 -3.31
CA MET A 135 4.09 3.41 -2.79
C MET A 135 2.96 4.00 -1.94
N LEU A 136 3.33 4.78 -0.92
CA LEU A 136 2.37 5.49 -0.09
C LEU A 136 1.57 6.49 -0.92
N GLY A 137 0.30 6.69 -0.55
CA GLY A 137 -0.65 7.48 -1.34
C GLY A 137 -0.14 8.88 -1.72
N GLU A 138 0.39 9.67 -0.80
CA GLU A 138 0.90 11.01 -1.14
C GLU A 138 2.15 10.98 -2.04
N GLU A 139 3.00 9.98 -1.86
CA GLU A 139 4.20 9.79 -2.68
C GLU A 139 3.84 9.39 -4.11
N VAL A 140 2.73 8.66 -4.34
CA VAL A 140 2.19 8.39 -5.68
C VAL A 140 1.93 9.69 -6.45
N ARG A 141 1.38 10.72 -5.79
CA ARG A 141 1.16 12.02 -6.42
C ARG A 141 2.47 12.76 -6.67
N ARG A 142 3.39 12.76 -5.71
CA ARG A 142 4.70 13.42 -5.85
C ARG A 142 5.49 12.82 -7.02
N ALA A 143 5.59 11.49 -7.07
CA ALA A 143 6.27 10.74 -8.12
C ALA A 143 5.64 10.91 -9.51
N TYR A 144 4.33 11.19 -9.59
CA TYR A 144 3.69 11.53 -10.85
C TYR A 144 4.08 12.94 -11.32
N VAL A 145 3.98 13.93 -10.43
CA VAL A 145 4.26 15.33 -10.75
C VAL A 145 5.73 15.56 -11.11
N ASP A 146 6.64 14.87 -10.45
CA ASP A 146 8.07 14.95 -10.74
C ASP A 146 8.51 14.11 -11.96
N GLY A 147 7.60 13.28 -12.50
CA GLY A 147 7.84 12.41 -13.65
C GLY A 147 8.70 11.18 -13.37
N SER A 148 9.02 10.87 -12.11
CA SER A 148 9.82 9.69 -11.73
C SER A 148 9.02 8.38 -11.79
N GLY A 149 7.70 8.46 -11.57
CA GLY A 149 6.80 7.32 -11.47
C GLY A 149 7.08 6.42 -10.27
N PHE A 150 6.33 5.34 -10.17
CA PHE A 150 6.40 4.38 -9.07
C PHE A 150 6.10 2.97 -9.55
N LEU A 151 6.59 1.96 -8.81
CA LEU A 151 6.30 0.58 -9.15
C LEU A 151 4.84 0.23 -8.82
N SER A 152 4.23 -0.63 -9.61
CA SER A 152 2.92 -1.21 -9.31
C SER A 152 2.86 -2.70 -9.65
N TYR A 153 2.01 -3.45 -8.95
CA TYR A 153 1.60 -4.78 -9.39
C TYR A 153 0.35 -4.69 -10.25
N VAL A 154 0.26 -5.53 -11.27
CA VAL A 154 -0.86 -5.51 -12.22
C VAL A 154 -1.30 -6.91 -12.61
N SER A 155 -2.60 -7.09 -12.84
CA SER A 155 -3.16 -8.32 -13.41
C SER A 155 -4.54 -8.09 -14.02
N VAL A 156 -4.92 -9.01 -14.90
CA VAL A 156 -6.27 -9.15 -15.44
C VAL A 156 -6.82 -10.46 -14.89
N GLU A 157 -7.68 -10.36 -13.88
CA GLU A 157 -8.28 -11.50 -13.19
C GLU A 157 -9.48 -12.06 -13.96
N GLN A 158 -10.19 -11.19 -14.69
CA GLN A 158 -11.27 -11.55 -15.60
C GLN A 158 -11.27 -10.61 -16.80
N ASP A 159 -11.39 -11.16 -18.02
CA ASP A 159 -11.44 -10.39 -19.27
C ASP A 159 -12.67 -10.78 -20.08
N SER A 160 -13.80 -10.15 -19.75
CA SER A 160 -15.09 -10.38 -20.42
C SER A 160 -15.15 -9.74 -21.81
N THR A 161 -14.41 -8.65 -22.02
CA THR A 161 -14.46 -7.86 -23.25
C THR A 161 -13.33 -8.17 -24.23
N GLY A 162 -12.26 -8.83 -23.77
CA GLY A 162 -11.01 -9.00 -24.52
C GLY A 162 -10.11 -7.75 -24.52
N ARG A 163 -10.48 -6.70 -23.76
CA ARG A 163 -9.73 -5.44 -23.62
C ARG A 163 -9.12 -5.25 -22.23
N GLY A 164 -9.24 -6.22 -21.33
CA GLY A 164 -8.80 -6.09 -19.94
C GLY A 164 -7.33 -5.65 -19.82
N ARG A 165 -6.43 -6.26 -20.58
CA ARG A 165 -4.99 -5.90 -20.55
C ARG A 165 -4.73 -4.49 -21.09
N GLU A 166 -5.39 -4.11 -22.18
CA GLU A 166 -5.28 -2.78 -22.79
C GLU A 166 -5.69 -1.70 -21.78
N ARG A 167 -6.88 -1.88 -21.17
CA ARG A 167 -7.43 -0.96 -20.17
C ARG A 167 -6.58 -0.89 -18.90
N MET A 168 -6.10 -2.02 -18.40
CA MET A 168 -5.20 -2.10 -17.25
C MET A 168 -3.89 -1.33 -17.48
N LEU A 169 -3.23 -1.55 -18.63
CA LEU A 169 -1.98 -0.82 -18.95
C LEU A 169 -2.25 0.66 -19.21
N GLY A 170 -3.37 1.00 -19.85
CA GLY A 170 -3.81 2.38 -20.01
C GLY A 170 -4.00 3.09 -18.68
N LEU A 171 -4.63 2.42 -17.70
CA LEU A 171 -4.84 2.96 -16.36
C LEU A 171 -3.50 3.11 -15.60
N ALA A 172 -2.65 2.09 -15.67
CA ALA A 172 -1.30 2.13 -15.08
C ALA A 172 -0.45 3.27 -15.65
N SER A 173 -0.52 3.49 -16.97
CA SER A 173 0.11 4.63 -17.65
C SER A 173 -0.44 5.95 -17.12
N ALA A 174 -1.76 6.10 -17.07
CA ALA A 174 -2.43 7.34 -16.72
C ALA A 174 -2.22 7.75 -15.24
N ILE A 175 -2.02 6.78 -14.33
CA ILE A 175 -1.63 7.11 -12.95
C ILE A 175 -0.12 7.35 -12.78
N GLY A 176 0.68 7.10 -13.84
CA GLY A 176 2.12 7.31 -13.91
C GLY A 176 3.00 6.15 -13.45
N SER A 177 2.44 4.98 -13.12
CA SER A 177 3.26 3.86 -12.64
C SER A 177 4.20 3.33 -13.72
N LEU A 178 3.76 3.30 -14.99
CA LEU A 178 4.55 2.79 -16.10
C LEU A 178 5.79 3.64 -16.47
N GLN A 179 5.93 4.86 -15.91
CA GLN A 179 7.17 5.62 -15.99
C GLN A 179 8.32 4.90 -15.27
N ARG A 180 8.00 4.24 -14.14
CA ARG A 180 8.95 3.37 -13.43
C ARG A 180 8.82 1.91 -13.87
N GLY A 181 7.59 1.43 -14.03
CA GLY A 181 7.24 0.12 -14.52
C GLY A 181 6.23 -0.61 -13.64
N ALA A 182 5.57 -1.61 -14.20
CA ALA A 182 4.67 -2.50 -13.49
C ALA A 182 5.12 -3.97 -13.61
N ILE A 183 4.69 -4.80 -12.66
CA ILE A 183 5.05 -6.21 -12.57
C ILE A 183 3.77 -7.05 -12.54
N GLY A 184 3.70 -8.07 -13.38
CA GLY A 184 2.55 -8.97 -13.49
C GLY A 184 2.45 -9.93 -12.30
N LEU A 185 1.43 -9.79 -11.46
CA LEU A 185 1.13 -10.69 -10.34
C LEU A 185 -0.37 -10.84 -10.19
N SER A 186 -0.88 -12.08 -10.11
CA SER A 186 -2.31 -12.29 -9.85
C SER A 186 -2.72 -11.69 -8.50
N ALA A 187 -4.00 -11.42 -8.31
CA ALA A 187 -4.52 -10.92 -7.04
C ALA A 187 -4.15 -11.83 -5.86
N GLU A 188 -4.17 -13.16 -6.03
CA GLU A 188 -3.71 -14.12 -5.02
C GLU A 188 -2.22 -13.95 -4.69
N GLN A 189 -1.37 -13.79 -5.70
CA GLN A 189 0.07 -13.61 -5.51
C GLN A 189 0.39 -12.28 -4.85
N GLU A 190 -0.30 -11.20 -5.26
CA GLU A 190 -0.15 -9.88 -4.69
C GLU A 190 -0.55 -9.88 -3.21
N ALA A 191 -1.76 -10.37 -2.89
CA ALA A 191 -2.25 -10.43 -1.51
C ALA A 191 -1.35 -11.30 -0.63
N THR A 192 -0.90 -12.46 -1.14
CA THR A 192 0.00 -13.33 -0.40
C THR A 192 1.34 -12.65 -0.14
N LEU A 193 1.93 -12.01 -1.14
CA LEU A 193 3.23 -11.35 -1.03
C LEU A 193 3.17 -10.17 -0.05
N ASP A 194 2.16 -9.32 -0.20
CA ASP A 194 1.99 -8.10 0.58
C ASP A 194 1.78 -8.44 2.06
N LEU A 195 0.77 -9.25 2.37
CA LEU A 195 0.50 -9.72 3.73
C LEU A 195 1.69 -10.49 4.33
N PHE A 196 2.40 -11.29 3.52
CA PHE A 196 3.53 -12.07 4.03
C PHE A 196 4.63 -11.14 4.50
N ILE A 197 5.03 -10.14 3.71
CA ILE A 197 6.10 -9.21 4.08
C ILE A 197 5.67 -8.33 5.26
N GLU A 198 4.44 -7.83 5.24
CA GLU A 198 3.91 -6.98 6.31
C GLU A 198 3.79 -7.70 7.65
N GLN A 199 3.43 -9.00 7.66
CA GLN A 199 3.27 -9.79 8.89
C GLN A 199 4.53 -10.56 9.31
N SER A 200 5.57 -10.59 8.47
CA SER A 200 6.84 -11.25 8.78
C SER A 200 7.95 -10.24 9.09
N VAL A 201 8.35 -9.43 8.11
CA VAL A 201 9.48 -8.51 8.22
C VAL A 201 9.13 -7.30 9.08
N GLY A 202 7.93 -6.75 8.92
CA GLY A 202 7.46 -5.56 9.66
C GLY A 202 7.55 -5.72 11.18
N PRO A 203 6.91 -6.74 11.79
CA PRO A 203 6.97 -6.99 13.22
C PRO A 203 8.40 -7.22 13.74
N TYR A 204 9.26 -7.87 12.94
CA TYR A 204 10.65 -8.09 13.33
C TYR A 204 11.43 -6.78 13.41
N LEU A 205 11.23 -5.84 12.48
CA LEU A 205 11.81 -4.51 12.57
C LEU A 205 11.30 -3.76 13.82
N GLY A 206 10.00 -3.80 14.08
CA GLY A 206 9.40 -3.19 15.27
C GLY A 206 9.97 -3.74 16.59
N VAL A 207 10.05 -5.08 16.71
CA VAL A 207 10.63 -5.75 17.88
C VAL A 207 12.13 -5.45 18.02
N ALA A 208 12.87 -5.41 16.90
CA ALA A 208 14.29 -5.08 16.91
C ALA A 208 14.54 -3.65 17.40
N PHE A 209 13.77 -2.67 16.90
CA PHE A 209 13.88 -1.27 17.34
C PHE A 209 13.57 -1.11 18.82
N GLN A 210 12.47 -1.70 19.29
CA GLN A 210 12.09 -1.65 20.71
C GLN A 210 13.15 -2.31 21.60
N THR A 211 13.69 -3.46 21.17
CA THR A 211 14.71 -4.20 21.92
C THR A 211 16.04 -3.44 21.97
N ALA A 212 16.52 -2.92 20.83
CA ALA A 212 17.75 -2.15 20.74
C ALA A 212 17.65 -0.86 21.58
N PHE A 213 16.53 -0.14 21.50
CA PHE A 213 16.28 1.04 22.31
C PHE A 213 16.33 0.71 23.81
N ARG A 214 15.58 -0.30 24.27
CA ARG A 214 15.53 -0.68 25.69
C ARG A 214 16.92 -1.06 26.22
N LEU A 215 17.64 -1.93 25.51
CA LEU A 215 18.97 -2.37 25.93
C LEU A 215 20.00 -1.24 25.89
N GLY A 216 19.90 -0.32 24.93
CA GLY A 216 20.75 0.87 24.86
C GLY A 216 20.55 1.79 26.06
N VAL A 217 19.30 2.04 26.45
CA VAL A 217 18.97 2.83 27.65
C VAL A 217 19.47 2.15 28.92
N GLU A 218 19.26 0.84 29.05
CA GLU A 218 19.80 0.05 30.19
C GLU A 218 21.33 0.12 30.28
N ALA A 219 22.02 0.23 29.14
CA ALA A 219 23.46 0.43 29.05
C ALA A 219 23.91 1.89 29.29
N GLY A 220 22.98 2.82 29.53
CA GLY A 220 23.26 4.23 29.81
C GLY A 220 23.43 5.12 28.57
N LEU A 221 23.03 4.65 27.39
CA LEU A 221 23.03 5.49 26.18
C LEU A 221 21.87 6.51 26.23
N PRO A 222 22.08 7.75 25.73
CA PRO A 222 21.02 8.75 25.68
C PRO A 222 19.85 8.28 24.79
N PRO A 223 18.59 8.28 25.29
CA PRO A 223 17.42 7.89 24.51
C PRO A 223 17.28 8.65 23.18
N GLU A 224 17.59 9.94 23.17
CA GLU A 224 17.53 10.82 22.00
C GLU A 224 18.54 10.38 20.93
N ALA A 225 19.76 10.02 21.35
CA ALA A 225 20.78 9.51 20.44
C ALA A 225 20.36 8.15 19.86
N LEU A 226 19.72 7.29 20.66
CA LEU A 226 19.24 5.98 20.20
C LEU A 226 18.18 6.12 19.10
N VAL A 227 17.16 6.95 19.27
CA VAL A 227 16.13 7.13 18.21
C VAL A 227 16.70 7.78 16.94
N CYS A 228 17.71 8.64 17.07
CA CYS A 228 18.46 9.17 15.93
C CYS A 228 19.26 8.10 15.18
N GLU A 229 19.96 7.22 15.91
CA GLU A 229 20.72 6.11 15.34
C GLU A 229 19.80 5.06 14.70
N LEU A 230 18.63 4.83 15.27
CA LEU A 230 17.65 3.86 14.75
C LEU A 230 17.00 4.34 13.45
N TYR A 231 16.46 5.56 13.40
CA TYR A 231 15.79 6.03 12.18
C TYR A 231 15.64 7.55 12.03
N MET A 232 15.61 8.35 13.10
CA MET A 232 15.33 9.78 12.97
C MET A 232 16.41 10.56 12.21
N SER A 233 17.65 10.06 12.14
CA SER A 233 18.73 10.69 11.33
C SER A 233 18.56 10.51 9.81
N GLY A 234 17.69 9.58 9.38
CA GLY A 234 17.55 9.17 7.99
C GLY A 234 18.75 8.41 7.42
N GLU A 235 19.75 8.05 8.23
CA GLU A 235 20.88 7.23 7.78
C GLU A 235 20.42 5.83 7.37
N MET A 236 19.66 5.15 8.23
CA MET A 236 19.13 3.81 7.94
C MET A 236 18.22 3.80 6.70
N SER A 237 17.37 4.81 6.53
CA SER A 237 16.51 4.97 5.34
C SER A 237 17.33 5.13 4.05
N ARG A 238 18.46 5.86 4.10
CA ARG A 238 19.38 6.00 2.96
C ARG A 238 20.13 4.70 2.66
N THR A 239 20.47 3.92 3.69
CA THR A 239 21.03 2.57 3.51
C THR A 239 20.05 1.66 2.78
N ILE A 240 18.78 1.62 3.21
CA ILE A 240 17.73 0.84 2.52
C ILE A 240 17.53 1.36 1.09
N SER A 241 17.57 2.67 0.88
CA SER A 241 17.50 3.26 -0.46
C SER A 241 18.67 2.80 -1.35
N THR A 242 19.87 2.67 -0.77
CA THR A 242 21.05 2.15 -1.48
C THR A 242 20.90 0.66 -1.81
N MET A 243 20.24 -0.13 -0.96
CA MET A 243 19.88 -1.52 -1.30
C MET A 243 19.01 -1.59 -2.54
N ALA A 244 18.05 -0.68 -2.68
CA ALA A 244 17.18 -0.62 -3.86
C ALA A 244 17.92 -0.23 -5.15
N THR A 245 18.94 0.64 -5.08
CA THR A 245 19.65 1.14 -6.26
C THR A 245 20.90 0.34 -6.63
N ALA A 246 21.61 -0.21 -5.63
CA ALA A 246 22.86 -0.96 -5.82
C ALA A 246 22.68 -2.47 -5.67
N GLY A 247 21.56 -2.93 -5.10
CA GLY A 247 21.30 -4.33 -4.74
C GLY A 247 21.63 -4.61 -3.27
N PHE A 248 20.89 -5.55 -2.67
CA PHE A 248 20.99 -5.86 -1.23
C PHE A 248 22.42 -6.18 -0.78
N PHE A 249 23.09 -7.15 -1.40
CA PHE A 249 24.45 -7.54 -1.02
C PHE A 249 25.51 -6.52 -1.41
N GLU A 250 25.37 -5.88 -2.57
CA GLU A 250 26.34 -4.87 -3.04
C GLU A 250 26.27 -3.59 -2.22
N SER A 251 25.11 -3.26 -1.64
CA SER A 251 24.94 -2.12 -0.72
C SER A 251 25.89 -2.19 0.48
N VAL A 252 26.31 -3.39 0.91
CA VAL A 252 27.23 -3.58 2.04
C VAL A 252 28.56 -2.87 1.79
N ARG A 253 29.04 -2.81 0.54
CA ARG A 253 30.31 -2.16 0.18
C ARG A 253 30.34 -0.64 0.38
N TRP A 254 29.18 -0.03 0.59
CA TRP A 254 29.03 1.41 0.80
C TRP A 254 29.19 1.81 2.27
N HIS A 255 29.46 0.84 3.16
CA HIS A 255 29.68 1.06 4.59
C HIS A 255 31.18 1.02 4.94
N GLY A 256 31.56 1.69 6.03
CA GLY A 256 32.92 1.58 6.58
C GLY A 256 33.25 0.16 7.04
N LEU A 257 34.53 -0.20 7.06
CA LEU A 257 34.99 -1.57 7.38
C LEU A 257 34.45 -2.10 8.72
N VAL A 258 34.33 -1.24 9.73
CA VAL A 258 33.77 -1.60 11.05
C VAL A 258 32.30 -2.00 10.93
N ALA A 259 31.50 -1.23 10.19
CA ALA A 259 30.08 -1.51 9.97
C ALA A 259 29.87 -2.75 9.10
N MET A 260 30.71 -2.96 8.07
CA MET A 260 30.68 -4.21 7.29
C MET A 260 31.02 -5.41 8.17
N TYR A 261 32.08 -5.34 8.96
CA TYR A 261 32.50 -6.45 9.83
C TYR A 261 31.43 -6.77 10.88
N GLY A 262 30.96 -5.76 11.62
CA GLY A 262 29.97 -5.93 12.67
C GLY A 262 28.58 -6.31 12.13
N GLY A 263 28.12 -5.63 11.09
CA GLY A 263 26.81 -5.87 10.48
C GLY A 263 26.74 -7.23 9.77
N PHE A 264 27.73 -7.56 8.94
CA PHE A 264 27.72 -8.83 8.20
C PHE A 264 27.89 -10.04 9.11
N LEU A 265 28.84 -10.02 10.05
CA LEU A 265 28.99 -11.12 11.01
C LEU A 265 27.81 -11.18 11.98
N GLY A 266 27.25 -10.02 12.36
CA GLY A 266 26.02 -9.94 13.13
C GLY A 266 24.87 -10.66 12.45
N THR A 267 24.63 -10.39 11.16
CA THR A 267 23.62 -11.08 10.36
C THR A 267 23.87 -12.60 10.30
N MET A 268 25.12 -13.03 10.09
CA MET A 268 25.46 -14.46 10.07
C MET A 268 25.32 -15.15 11.44
N GLY A 269 25.33 -14.38 12.53
CA GLY A 269 25.13 -14.87 13.89
C GLY A 269 23.68 -14.88 14.37
N MET A 270 22.73 -14.36 13.58
CA MET A 270 21.30 -14.38 13.93
C MET A 270 20.72 -15.79 13.85
N ASP A 271 19.75 -16.10 14.72
CA ASP A 271 18.98 -17.35 14.67
C ASP A 271 18.00 -17.33 13.49
N GLY A 272 18.52 -17.66 12.31
CA GLY A 272 17.74 -17.75 11.09
C GLY A 272 16.70 -18.88 11.14
N GLU A 273 16.93 -19.94 11.91
CA GLU A 273 15.99 -21.07 11.98
C GLU A 273 14.71 -20.70 12.73
N ALA A 274 14.82 -19.95 13.83
CA ALA A 274 13.64 -19.43 14.54
C ALA A 274 12.82 -18.48 13.67
N MET A 275 13.51 -17.58 12.95
CA MET A 275 12.86 -16.66 12.03
C MET A 275 12.16 -17.40 10.89
N GLU A 276 12.82 -18.39 10.28
CA GLU A 276 12.25 -19.20 9.20
C GLU A 276 11.00 -19.97 9.66
N ARG A 277 11.01 -20.54 10.87
CA ARG A 277 9.83 -21.21 11.43
C ARG A 277 8.64 -20.27 11.55
N HIS A 278 8.85 -19.08 12.13
CA HIS A 278 7.78 -18.10 12.26
C HIS A 278 7.26 -17.63 10.90
N PHE A 279 8.16 -17.34 9.95
CA PHE A 279 7.76 -16.88 8.61
C PHE A 279 6.97 -17.96 7.86
N ARG A 280 7.31 -19.24 8.03
CA ARG A 280 6.55 -20.36 7.48
C ARG A 280 5.13 -20.43 8.06
N GLU A 281 4.98 -20.22 9.37
CA GLU A 281 3.67 -20.21 10.03
C GLU A 281 2.80 -19.05 9.54
N VAL A 282 3.37 -17.85 9.43
CA VAL A 282 2.71 -16.66 8.86
C VAL A 282 2.23 -16.94 7.43
N LEU A 283 3.12 -17.46 6.58
CA LEU A 283 2.77 -17.78 5.19
C LEU A 283 1.64 -18.82 5.09
N GLU A 284 1.65 -19.85 5.95
CA GLU A 284 0.58 -20.85 6.00
C GLU A 284 -0.76 -20.23 6.44
N GLN A 285 -0.76 -19.35 7.43
CA GLN A 285 -1.97 -18.63 7.86
C GLN A 285 -2.55 -17.75 6.76
N ILE A 286 -1.70 -17.11 5.95
CA ILE A 286 -2.11 -16.27 4.82
C ILE A 286 -2.68 -17.15 3.70
N ARG A 287 -1.95 -18.17 3.26
CA ARG A 287 -2.34 -19.02 2.12
C ARG A 287 -3.57 -19.89 2.40
N SER A 288 -3.79 -20.29 3.66
CA SER A 288 -4.99 -21.04 4.06
C SER A 288 -6.23 -20.15 4.29
N GLY A 289 -6.11 -18.84 4.10
CA GLY A 289 -7.15 -17.86 4.45
C GLY A 289 -7.41 -17.72 5.96
N GLY A 290 -6.54 -18.28 6.80
CA GLY A 290 -6.65 -18.20 8.25
C GLY A 290 -6.57 -16.78 8.78
N PHE A 291 -5.69 -15.95 8.19
CA PHE A 291 -5.63 -14.53 8.51
C PHE A 291 -6.93 -13.80 8.12
N ALA A 292 -7.42 -13.99 6.89
CA ALA A 292 -8.63 -13.32 6.41
C ALA A 292 -9.85 -13.64 7.27
N ARG A 293 -10.05 -14.92 7.64
CA ARG A 293 -11.14 -15.31 8.55
C ARG A 293 -11.05 -14.62 9.92
N LYS A 294 -9.85 -14.53 10.50
CA LYS A 294 -9.65 -13.82 11.78
C LYS A 294 -9.98 -12.34 11.67
N LEU A 295 -9.59 -11.68 10.57
CA LEU A 295 -9.90 -10.27 10.37
C LEU A 295 -11.41 -10.03 10.22
N GLN A 296 -12.13 -10.93 9.53
CA GLN A 296 -13.59 -10.87 9.45
C GLN A 296 -14.27 -11.12 10.81
N GLU A 297 -13.69 -11.99 11.64
CA GLU A 297 -14.17 -12.22 13.02
C GLU A 297 -13.94 -10.99 13.91
N GLU A 298 -12.83 -10.26 13.71
CA GLU A 298 -12.56 -8.97 14.38
C GLU A 298 -13.57 -7.89 13.93
N GLU A 299 -13.83 -7.78 12.63
CA GLU A 299 -14.84 -6.86 12.07
C GLU A 299 -16.23 -7.13 12.68
N ALA A 300 -16.66 -8.39 12.71
CA ALA A 300 -17.95 -8.78 13.28
C ALA A 300 -18.09 -8.43 14.77
N GLN A 301 -16.97 -8.20 15.46
CA GLN A 301 -16.91 -7.79 16.86
C GLN A 301 -16.66 -6.28 17.03
N GLY A 302 -16.58 -5.51 15.94
CA GLY A 302 -16.32 -4.07 15.98
C GLY A 302 -14.84 -3.72 16.22
N TYR A 303 -13.91 -4.56 15.77
CA TYR A 303 -12.45 -4.39 15.86
C TYR A 303 -11.92 -4.11 17.28
N PRO A 304 -12.09 -5.04 18.24
CA PRO A 304 -11.54 -4.87 19.60
C PRO A 304 -10.02 -4.69 19.62
N VAL A 305 -9.30 -5.15 18.59
CA VAL A 305 -7.86 -4.87 18.42
C VAL A 305 -7.53 -3.38 18.37
N LEU A 306 -8.44 -2.51 17.91
CA LEU A 306 -8.21 -1.06 17.87
C LEU A 306 -8.05 -0.49 19.28
N GLU A 307 -8.82 -0.95 20.26
CA GLU A 307 -8.68 -0.52 21.66
C GLU A 307 -7.30 -0.91 22.22
N LEU A 308 -6.77 -2.07 21.82
CA LEU A 308 -5.42 -2.50 22.20
C LEU A 308 -4.35 -1.64 21.54
N ILE A 309 -4.49 -1.35 20.25
CA ILE A 309 -3.56 -0.47 19.51
C ILE A 309 -3.56 0.93 20.13
N ASP A 310 -4.74 1.49 20.41
CA ASP A 310 -4.88 2.79 21.05
C ASP A 310 -4.26 2.78 22.44
N ALA A 311 -4.49 1.73 23.24
CA ALA A 311 -3.86 1.61 24.55
C ALA A 311 -2.32 1.57 24.47
N VAL A 312 -1.76 0.81 23.51
CA VAL A 312 -0.31 0.70 23.33
C VAL A 312 0.31 2.00 22.83
N THR A 313 -0.36 2.70 21.90
CA THR A 313 0.13 3.93 21.29
C THR A 313 -0.09 5.17 22.15
N ALA A 314 -1.13 5.20 22.98
CA ALA A 314 -1.39 6.26 23.94
C ALA A 314 -0.56 6.13 25.23
N THR A 315 0.01 4.95 25.49
CA THR A 315 0.93 4.76 26.61
C THR A 315 2.16 5.64 26.41
N ASP A 316 2.53 6.42 27.43
CA ASP A 316 3.77 7.20 27.47
C ASP A 316 4.98 6.23 27.47
N ASN A 317 5.40 5.83 26.27
CA ASN A 317 6.53 4.94 26.06
C ASN A 317 7.81 5.79 26.01
N PRO A 318 8.88 5.41 26.76
CA PRO A 318 10.19 6.05 26.68
C PRO A 318 10.74 6.30 25.27
N LEU A 319 10.42 5.43 24.31
CA LEU A 319 10.80 5.59 22.91
C LEU A 319 10.11 6.80 22.27
N THR A 320 8.78 6.88 22.34
CA THR A 320 7.99 8.03 21.84
C THR A 320 8.36 9.33 22.55
N ALA A 321 8.59 9.29 23.85
CA ALA A 321 9.05 10.45 24.61
C ALA A 321 10.43 10.94 24.13
N ALA A 322 11.34 10.04 23.75
CA ALA A 322 12.64 10.43 23.19
C ALA A 322 12.49 11.10 21.81
N GLU A 323 11.63 10.58 20.94
CA GLU A 323 11.34 11.18 19.64
C GLU A 323 10.79 12.61 19.78
N GLN A 324 9.83 12.80 20.68
CA GLN A 324 9.24 14.12 20.96
C GLN A 324 10.29 15.11 21.48
N ARG A 325 11.21 14.68 22.35
CA ARG A 325 12.29 15.53 22.84
C ARG A 325 13.26 15.93 21.73
N VAL A 326 13.59 15.02 20.82
CA VAL A 326 14.42 15.33 19.63
C VAL A 326 13.72 16.36 18.75
N ARG A 327 12.44 16.13 18.40
CA ARG A 327 11.64 17.06 17.58
C ARG A 327 11.56 18.46 18.20
N ALA A 328 11.27 18.53 19.49
CA ALA A 328 11.18 19.79 20.23
C ALA A 328 12.53 20.52 20.29
N ALA A 329 13.63 19.80 20.52
CA ALA A 329 14.96 20.38 20.60
C ALA A 329 15.49 20.91 19.27
N LEU A 330 15.11 20.28 18.15
CA LEU A 330 15.58 20.63 16.80
C LEU A 330 14.62 21.53 16.02
N GLY A 331 13.47 21.88 16.59
CA GLY A 331 12.51 22.80 15.97
C GLY A 331 11.73 22.18 14.80
N ASP A 332 11.46 20.87 14.85
CA ASP A 332 10.64 20.15 13.87
C ASP A 332 9.33 19.65 14.51
N PRO A 333 8.34 20.54 14.75
CA PRO A 333 7.14 20.20 15.51
C PRO A 333 6.16 19.26 14.78
N ASP A 334 6.24 19.16 13.44
CA ASP A 334 5.18 18.54 12.61
C ASP A 334 5.67 17.34 11.76
N GLY A 335 6.75 16.66 12.13
CA GLY A 335 7.34 15.62 11.27
C GLY A 335 6.64 14.25 11.28
N GLY A 336 5.31 14.23 11.19
CA GLY A 336 4.53 13.08 10.72
C GLY A 336 4.13 13.27 9.25
N PRO A 337 3.87 12.21 8.47
CA PRO A 337 3.22 12.36 7.18
C PRO A 337 1.89 13.11 7.42
N GLY A 338 1.64 14.20 6.69
CA GLY A 338 0.50 15.11 6.89
C GLY A 338 -0.89 14.54 6.56
N GLY A 339 -1.05 13.22 6.67
CA GLY A 339 -2.34 12.54 6.61
C GLY A 339 -2.93 12.36 8.00
N ALA A 340 -4.26 12.40 8.10
CA ALA A 340 -4.93 11.89 9.29
C ALA A 340 -4.44 10.45 9.56
N PRO A 341 -4.25 10.04 10.83
CA PRO A 341 -4.14 8.62 11.15
C PRO A 341 -5.31 7.88 10.48
N LEU A 342 -5.15 6.59 10.19
CA LEU A 342 -6.28 5.72 9.85
C LEU A 342 -7.20 5.66 11.07
N THR A 343 -7.99 6.69 11.30
CA THR A 343 -9.04 6.69 12.31
C THR A 343 -10.13 5.81 11.74
N GLY A 344 -10.30 4.62 12.33
CA GLY A 344 -11.49 3.79 12.16
C GLY A 344 -12.71 4.52 12.70
N GLY A 345 -13.15 5.55 11.98
CA GLY A 345 -14.42 6.23 12.17
C GLY A 345 -15.39 5.66 11.13
N ALA A 346 -16.48 5.08 11.65
CA ALA A 346 -17.58 4.43 10.94
C ALA A 346 -18.05 5.12 9.66
#